data_AF-A0A955GA76-F1
#
_entry.id   AF-A0A955GA76-F1
#
_cell.length_a   1.000
_cell.length_b   1.000
_cell.length_c   1.000
_cell.angle_alpha   90.00
_cell.angle_beta   90.00
_cell.angle_gamma   90.00
#
_symmetry.space_group_name_H-M   'P 1'
#
loop_
_entity.id
_entity.type
_entity.pdbx_description
1 polymer ?
#
loop_
_entity_poly.entity_id
_entity_poly.type
_entity_poly.pdbx_seq_one_letter_code
_entity_poly.pdbx_strand_id
1 'polypeptide(L)'
;MQSDKQTILASFGQLNRHERFQIITKIVKDGSKTFVRKEAYSTESQDHIKSLFTNHKTIAKAIKTNTDVRLVNIIDAKPKQIDFEYISGQDLEQKVFKLILVHDYENAIKYINRVFDIIDVLSSKRSKQEDQIVKNINDIYGTSSDNSYISPGIIDLNLDNFFVDNNDKLVMFDYEWTLYQPVCVNYIKSRVLYYLLAQRYNALAQIPNDKHGFTLIDSGQDKILVPDKLFSLYKKYLSKDSIKKYLQAEAIFQDYVTNNQATNTKKIHFNYSISKVTSPNPVFPERFDALQNQFDALQNQFTGKVSELNSVIANQQEDISKLRAIISNIENSRSYKLLARYRGVKDKILPK
;
A
#
# COMPACT_ATOMS: atom_id res chain seq x y z
N MET A 1 3.27 -38.35 5.93
CA MET A 1 2.94 -36.91 5.98
C MET A 1 3.55 -36.28 4.74
N GLN A 2 2.73 -35.93 3.75
CA GLN A 2 3.18 -35.05 2.66
C GLN A 2 3.51 -33.71 3.32
N SER A 3 4.76 -33.28 3.23
CA SER A 3 5.11 -31.89 3.56
C SER A 3 4.33 -31.00 2.60
N ASP A 4 3.35 -30.26 3.10
CA ASP A 4 2.69 -29.24 2.28
C ASP A 4 3.80 -28.31 1.76
N LYS A 5 3.96 -28.30 0.44
CA LYS A 5 5.06 -27.57 -0.20
C LYS A 5 4.72 -26.09 -0.14
N GLN A 6 5.54 -25.31 0.57
CA GLN A 6 5.38 -23.85 0.62
C GLN A 6 5.37 -23.29 -0.81
N THR A 7 4.38 -22.45 -1.09
CA THR A 7 4.22 -21.79 -2.39
C THR A 7 4.47 -20.29 -2.23
N ILE A 8 5.33 -19.72 -3.07
CA ILE A 8 5.56 -18.28 -3.14
C ILE A 8 4.52 -17.68 -4.08
N LEU A 9 3.62 -16.85 -3.56
CA LEU A 9 2.58 -16.18 -4.33
C LEU A 9 3.13 -14.93 -5.05
N ALA A 10 4.07 -14.24 -4.41
CA ALA A 10 4.75 -13.06 -4.96
C ALA A 10 6.12 -12.88 -4.30
N SER A 11 7.05 -12.24 -5.00
CA SER A 11 8.40 -11.94 -4.52
C SER A 11 8.90 -10.62 -5.10
N PHE A 12 9.43 -9.75 -4.25
CA PHE A 12 9.93 -8.42 -4.61
C PHE A 12 11.28 -8.19 -3.92
N GLY A 13 12.27 -7.65 -4.64
CA GLY A 13 13.60 -7.38 -4.10
C GLY A 13 13.97 -5.90 -4.22
N GLN A 14 14.57 -5.34 -3.17
CA GLN A 14 15.07 -3.96 -3.14
C GLN A 14 16.57 -3.93 -3.47
N LEU A 15 16.93 -4.42 -4.67
CA LEU A 15 18.32 -4.66 -5.05
C LEU A 15 19.09 -3.40 -5.49
N ASN A 16 18.42 -2.27 -5.60
CA ASN A 16 19.03 -0.96 -5.87
C ASN A 16 19.62 -0.30 -4.60
N ARG A 17 19.46 -0.94 -3.43
CA ARG A 17 20.04 -0.48 -2.17
C ARG A 17 21.46 -1.04 -1.99
N HIS A 18 22.24 -0.37 -1.15
CA HIS A 18 23.51 -0.89 -0.63
C HIS A 18 23.27 -2.30 -0.09
N GLU A 19 24.21 -3.21 -0.35
CA GLU A 19 24.16 -4.62 0.03
C GLU A 19 23.65 -4.89 1.47
N ARG A 20 24.14 -4.13 2.46
CA ARG A 20 23.71 -4.22 3.86
C ARG A 20 22.21 -3.94 4.11
N PHE A 21 21.48 -3.38 3.15
CA PHE A 21 20.06 -3.04 3.24
C PHE A 21 19.18 -3.83 2.27
N GLN A 22 19.74 -4.78 1.52
CA GLN A 22 18.98 -5.51 0.51
C GLN A 22 18.09 -6.57 1.17
N ILE A 23 16.77 -6.42 0.98
CA ILE A 23 15.75 -7.37 1.46
C ILE A 23 14.97 -7.91 0.28
N ILE A 24 14.64 -9.21 0.36
CA ILE A 24 13.61 -9.85 -0.47
C ILE A 24 12.34 -9.99 0.37
N THR A 25 11.24 -9.42 -0.11
CA THR A 25 9.91 -9.60 0.49
C THR A 25 9.12 -10.62 -0.32
N LYS A 26 8.57 -11.63 0.34
CA LYS A 26 7.77 -12.70 -0.28
C LYS A 26 6.41 -12.81 0.38
N ILE A 27 5.38 -13.07 -0.41
CA ILE A 27 4.08 -13.55 0.11
C ILE A 27 4.11 -15.07 0.00
N VAL A 28 4.06 -15.76 1.13
CA VAL A 28 4.20 -17.21 1.21
C VAL A 28 2.88 -17.83 1.65
N LYS A 29 2.47 -18.90 0.96
CA LYS A 29 1.33 -19.74 1.30
C LYS A 29 1.83 -21.10 1.78
N ASP A 30 1.44 -21.48 2.99
CA ASP A 30 1.76 -22.75 3.64
C ASP A 30 0.46 -23.40 4.12
N GLY A 31 -0.04 -24.37 3.34
CA GLY A 31 -1.39 -24.93 3.50
C GLY A 31 -2.47 -23.83 3.42
N SER A 32 -3.23 -23.66 4.51
CA SER A 32 -4.25 -22.61 4.65
C SER A 32 -3.70 -21.27 5.14
N LYS A 33 -2.45 -21.21 5.60
CA LYS A 33 -1.84 -19.98 6.15
C LYS A 33 -1.17 -19.18 5.05
N THR A 34 -1.31 -17.85 5.12
CA THR A 34 -0.58 -16.91 4.27
C THR A 34 0.14 -15.91 5.16
N PHE A 35 1.40 -15.64 4.85
CA PHE A 35 2.25 -14.73 5.62
C PHE A 35 3.21 -13.98 4.71
N VAL A 36 3.77 -12.88 5.21
CA VAL A 36 4.78 -12.09 4.50
C VAL A 36 6.14 -12.40 5.10
N ARG A 37 7.11 -12.78 4.27
CA ARG A 37 8.48 -13.06 4.68
C ARG A 37 9.41 -11.98 4.17
N LYS A 38 10.13 -11.29 5.06
CA LYS A 38 11.28 -10.46 4.70
C LYS A 38 12.57 -11.26 4.94
N GLU A 39 13.35 -11.47 3.89
CA GLU A 39 14.60 -12.23 3.87
C GLU A 39 15.79 -11.33 3.55
N ALA A 40 16.91 -11.57 4.23
CA ALA A 40 18.21 -10.99 3.90
C ALA A 40 18.64 -11.49 2.51
N TYR A 41 19.00 -10.58 1.60
CA TYR A 41 19.52 -10.96 0.29
C TYR A 41 20.91 -11.61 0.39
N SER A 42 21.77 -11.06 1.26
CA SER A 42 23.15 -11.49 1.48
C SER A 42 23.50 -11.58 2.98
N THR A 43 24.73 -12.00 3.29
CA THR A 43 25.26 -12.03 4.66
C THR A 43 25.29 -10.65 5.31
N GLU A 44 25.61 -9.63 4.54
CA GLU A 44 25.75 -8.23 4.93
C GLU A 44 24.39 -7.63 5.31
N SER A 45 23.30 -8.12 4.72
CA SER A 45 21.93 -7.68 5.01
C SER A 45 21.26 -8.36 6.22
N GLN A 46 21.91 -9.34 6.86
CA GLN A 46 21.33 -10.06 7.98
C GLN A 46 21.10 -9.17 9.21
N ASP A 47 22.03 -8.26 9.49
CA ASP A 47 21.88 -7.32 10.62
C ASP A 47 20.70 -6.37 10.40
N HIS A 48 20.39 -6.06 9.14
CA HIS A 48 19.22 -5.27 8.78
C HIS A 48 17.91 -6.03 9.07
N ILE A 49 17.84 -7.33 8.76
CA ILE A 49 16.71 -8.17 9.18
C ILE A 49 16.59 -8.26 10.71
N LYS A 50 17.70 -8.42 11.43
CA LYS A 50 17.68 -8.42 12.91
C LYS A 50 17.19 -7.08 13.47
N SER A 51 17.50 -5.97 12.78
CA SER A 51 17.03 -4.65 13.18
C SER A 51 15.50 -4.55 13.14
N LEU A 52 14.83 -5.14 12.14
CA LEU A 52 13.36 -5.17 12.06
C LEU A 52 12.70 -5.75 13.32
N PHE A 53 13.26 -6.83 13.86
CA PHE A 53 12.75 -7.43 15.10
C PHE A 53 12.94 -6.50 16.31
N THR A 54 14.07 -5.80 16.37
CA THR A 54 14.38 -4.84 17.44
C THR A 54 13.52 -3.58 17.33
N ASN A 55 13.31 -3.08 16.11
CA ASN A 55 12.44 -1.95 15.79
C ASN A 55 11.00 -2.28 16.22
N HIS A 56 10.48 -3.44 15.82
CA HIS A 56 9.15 -3.90 16.25
C HIS A 56 9.00 -3.88 17.77
N LYS A 57 9.96 -4.44 18.52
CA LYS A 57 9.91 -4.44 19.99
C LYS A 57 9.94 -3.03 20.58
N THR A 58 10.72 -2.14 20.01
CA THR A 58 10.86 -0.76 20.49
C THR A 58 9.57 0.02 20.26
N ILE A 59 9.04 -0.04 19.03
CA ILE A 59 7.81 0.66 18.64
C ILE A 59 6.60 0.08 19.39
N ALA A 60 6.53 -1.24 19.54
CA ALA A 60 5.44 -1.91 20.27
C ALA A 60 5.34 -1.43 21.73
N LYS A 61 6.47 -1.10 22.37
CA LYS A 61 6.47 -0.56 23.74
C LYS A 61 5.87 0.85 23.79
N ALA A 62 6.14 1.67 22.78
CA ALA A 62 5.65 3.04 22.71
C ALA A 62 4.15 3.11 22.36
N ILE A 63 3.66 2.21 21.50
CA ILE A 63 2.26 2.18 21.02
C ILE A 63 1.26 1.65 22.07
N LYS A 64 1.72 0.91 23.10
CA LYS A 64 0.87 0.23 24.09
C LYS A 64 -0.11 1.13 24.87
N THR A 65 0.04 2.44 24.83
CA THR A 65 -0.87 3.40 25.45
C THR A 65 -1.94 3.86 24.46
N ASN A 66 -3.13 3.24 24.53
CA ASN A 66 -4.42 3.82 24.10
C ASN A 66 -4.45 4.50 22.71
N THR A 67 -3.82 3.88 21.71
CA THR A 67 -3.86 4.36 20.32
C THR A 67 -4.66 3.42 19.44
N ASP A 68 -5.27 3.98 18.40
CA ASP A 68 -6.02 3.25 17.38
C ASP A 68 -5.10 2.65 16.29
N VAL A 69 -3.90 2.25 16.71
CA VAL A 69 -2.88 1.62 15.87
C VAL A 69 -2.32 0.38 16.54
N ARG A 70 -2.00 -0.62 15.72
CA ARG A 70 -1.18 -1.76 16.12
C ARG A 70 -0.06 -1.97 15.12
N LEU A 71 0.99 -2.67 15.54
CA LEU A 71 1.97 -3.20 14.60
C LEU A 71 1.46 -4.49 13.99
N VAL A 72 1.94 -4.80 12.79
CA VAL A 72 1.83 -6.13 12.20
C VAL A 72 2.48 -7.16 13.11
N ASN A 73 1.81 -8.29 13.34
CA ASN A 73 2.36 -9.32 14.21
C ASN A 73 3.53 -10.05 13.54
N ILE A 74 4.58 -10.31 14.31
CA ILE A 74 5.67 -11.22 13.94
C ILE A 74 5.24 -12.65 14.27
N ILE A 75 5.20 -13.51 13.25
CA ILE A 75 4.91 -14.95 13.38
C ILE A 75 6.16 -15.73 13.78
N ASP A 76 7.27 -15.47 13.09
CA ASP A 76 8.56 -16.16 13.30
C ASP A 76 9.70 -15.19 13.00
N ALA A 77 10.82 -15.33 13.71
CA ALA A 77 12.00 -14.50 13.50
C ALA A 77 13.26 -15.35 13.62
N LYS A 78 14.07 -15.34 12.55
CA LYS A 78 15.33 -16.06 12.43
C LYS A 78 16.43 -15.09 11.97
N PRO A 79 17.72 -15.44 12.10
CA PRO A 79 18.81 -14.53 11.73
C PRO A 79 18.78 -13.99 10.30
N LYS A 80 18.22 -14.76 9.34
CA LYS A 80 18.16 -14.40 7.91
C LYS A 80 16.77 -14.00 7.42
N GLN A 81 15.73 -14.19 8.24
CA GLN A 81 14.35 -13.94 7.81
C GLN A 81 13.45 -13.58 8.98
N ILE A 82 12.41 -12.81 8.69
CA ILE A 82 11.33 -12.51 9.62
C ILE A 82 10.00 -12.69 8.88
N ASP A 83 9.09 -13.41 9.52
CA ASP A 83 7.76 -13.71 8.99
C ASP A 83 6.73 -12.88 9.76
N PHE A 84 5.91 -12.15 9.02
CA PHE A 84 4.83 -11.30 9.51
C PHE A 84 3.49 -11.90 9.13
N GLU A 85 2.46 -11.63 9.94
CA GLU A 85 1.09 -11.93 9.53
C GLU A 85 0.75 -11.23 8.20
N TYR A 86 -0.02 -11.91 7.37
CA TYR A 86 -0.59 -11.29 6.19
C TYR A 86 -1.79 -10.43 6.59
N ILE A 87 -1.75 -9.15 6.25
CA ILE A 87 -2.84 -8.23 6.53
C ILE A 87 -3.78 -8.19 5.33
N SER A 88 -5.04 -8.59 5.54
CA SER A 88 -6.13 -8.28 4.62
C SER A 88 -6.72 -6.92 5.01
N GLY A 89 -6.48 -5.89 4.20
CA GLY A 89 -6.97 -4.54 4.46
C GLY A 89 -6.75 -3.61 3.27
N GLN A 90 -7.17 -2.36 3.43
CA GLN A 90 -6.94 -1.33 2.42
C GLN A 90 -5.67 -0.54 2.77
N ASP A 91 -4.75 -0.40 1.82
CA ASP A 91 -3.60 0.50 1.94
C ASP A 91 -4.07 1.93 2.26
N LEU A 92 -3.51 2.54 3.30
CA LEU A 92 -3.98 3.83 3.82
C LEU A 92 -3.69 4.97 2.84
N GLU A 93 -2.54 4.95 2.15
CA GLU A 93 -2.22 5.95 1.14
C GLU A 93 -3.24 5.92 0.01
N GLN A 94 -3.56 4.73 -0.52
CA GLN A 94 -4.59 4.55 -1.54
C GLN A 94 -5.97 5.01 -1.03
N LYS A 95 -6.29 4.75 0.24
CA LYS A 95 -7.56 5.20 0.83
C LYS A 95 -7.63 6.73 0.87
N VAL A 96 -6.62 7.39 1.42
CA VAL A 96 -6.54 8.86 1.49
C VAL A 96 -6.55 9.48 0.09
N PHE A 97 -5.80 8.89 -0.84
CA PHE A 97 -5.75 9.37 -2.21
C PHE A 97 -7.12 9.28 -2.90
N LYS A 98 -7.83 8.14 -2.79
CA LYS A 98 -9.20 8.01 -3.32
C LYS A 98 -10.16 9.05 -2.74
N LEU A 99 -10.07 9.34 -1.44
CA LEU A 99 -10.88 10.37 -0.79
C LEU A 99 -10.59 11.77 -1.35
N ILE A 100 -9.31 12.08 -1.62
CA ILE A 100 -8.91 13.34 -2.28
C ILE A 100 -9.49 13.43 -3.70
N LEU A 101 -9.46 12.33 -4.47
CA LEU A 101 -9.98 12.29 -5.84
C LEU A 101 -11.48 12.61 -5.90
N VAL A 102 -12.26 12.16 -4.91
CA VAL A 102 -13.72 12.39 -4.84
C VAL A 102 -14.10 13.61 -4.00
N HIS A 103 -13.13 14.47 -3.68
CA HIS A 103 -13.29 15.69 -2.86
C HIS A 103 -13.81 15.46 -1.43
N ASP A 104 -13.72 14.22 -0.91
CA ASP A 104 -14.01 13.91 0.50
C ASP A 104 -12.81 14.25 1.38
N TYR A 105 -12.54 15.55 1.49
CA TYR A 105 -11.42 16.07 2.24
C TYR A 105 -11.57 15.87 3.75
N GLU A 106 -12.79 15.72 4.26
CA GLU A 106 -13.03 15.53 5.70
C GLU A 106 -12.53 14.17 6.15
N ASN A 107 -12.88 13.10 5.43
CA ASN A 107 -12.34 11.78 5.72
C ASN A 107 -10.85 11.70 5.38
N ALA A 108 -10.37 12.35 4.31
CA ALA A 108 -8.93 12.39 4.02
C ALA A 108 -8.13 13.01 5.19
N ILE A 109 -8.59 14.16 5.71
CA ILE A 109 -7.99 14.83 6.87
C ILE A 109 -8.07 13.94 8.11
N LYS A 110 -9.20 13.26 8.36
CA LYS A 110 -9.35 12.32 9.47
C LYS A 110 -8.23 11.27 9.45
N TYR A 111 -7.99 10.63 8.31
CA TYR A 111 -6.98 9.58 8.19
C TYR A 111 -5.54 10.10 8.28
N ILE A 112 -5.23 11.25 7.67
CA ILE A 112 -3.92 11.90 7.81
C ILE A 112 -3.65 12.25 9.28
N ASN A 113 -4.64 12.81 9.97
CA ASN A 113 -4.50 13.19 11.38
C ASN A 113 -4.28 11.97 12.28
N ARG A 114 -4.89 10.81 12.00
CA ARG A 114 -4.61 9.58 12.75
C ARG A 114 -3.13 9.19 12.69
N VAL A 115 -2.46 9.38 11.55
CA VAL A 115 -1.01 9.14 11.44
C VAL A 115 -0.22 10.22 12.19
N PHE A 116 -0.68 11.47 12.17
CA PHE A 116 -0.06 12.54 12.96
C PHE A 116 -0.19 12.30 14.46
N ASP A 117 -1.32 11.78 14.94
CA ASP A 117 -1.54 11.41 16.32
C ASP A 117 -0.58 10.29 16.75
N ILE A 118 -0.34 9.31 15.87
CA ILE A 118 0.67 8.25 16.11
C ILE A 118 2.06 8.87 16.23
N ILE A 119 2.44 9.77 15.30
CA ILE A 119 3.72 10.49 15.35
C ILE A 119 3.86 11.25 16.67
N ASP A 120 2.80 11.90 17.14
CA ASP A 120 2.80 12.65 18.39
C ASP A 120 2.90 11.73 19.62
N VAL A 121 2.22 10.58 19.63
CA VAL A 121 2.33 9.57 20.70
C VAL A 121 3.73 8.96 20.78
N LEU A 122 4.37 8.75 19.64
CA LEU A 122 5.75 8.26 19.59
C LEU A 122 6.79 9.33 19.95
N SER A 123 6.38 10.59 20.07
CA SER A 123 7.27 11.70 20.36
C SER A 123 7.44 11.96 21.85
N SER A 124 8.60 12.52 22.20
CA SER A 124 8.86 13.04 23.53
C SER A 124 9.51 14.42 23.45
N LYS A 125 9.29 15.23 24.49
CA LYS A 125 9.98 16.52 24.66
C LYS A 125 11.39 16.29 25.22
N ARG A 126 12.35 17.06 24.71
CA ARG A 126 13.76 16.97 25.14
C ARG A 126 14.12 17.91 26.29
N SER A 127 15.13 17.50 27.04
CA SER A 127 15.82 18.28 28.06
C SER A 127 17.03 19.04 27.48
N LYS A 128 17.48 20.10 28.16
CA LYS A 128 18.61 20.95 27.72
C LYS A 128 19.94 20.22 27.50
N GLN A 129 20.15 19.07 28.15
CA GLN A 129 21.39 18.27 28.00
C GLN A 129 21.39 17.45 26.70
N GLU A 130 20.22 17.10 26.18
CA GLU A 130 20.06 16.33 24.94
C GLU A 130 20.23 17.18 23.69
N ASP A 131 20.36 18.51 23.83
CA ASP A 131 20.38 19.48 22.74
C ASP A 131 21.71 19.53 21.96
N GLN A 132 22.84 19.14 22.58
CA GLN A 132 24.15 19.20 21.90
C GLN A 132 24.28 18.18 20.76
N ILE A 133 23.82 16.94 20.96
CA ILE A 133 23.77 15.90 19.91
C ILE A 133 22.76 16.30 18.82
N VAL A 134 21.69 17.00 19.21
CA VAL A 134 20.59 17.40 18.32
C VAL A 134 20.98 18.53 17.38
N LYS A 135 21.97 19.37 17.71
CA LYS A 135 22.38 20.46 16.81
C LYS A 135 22.77 19.96 15.41
N ASN A 136 23.55 18.88 15.31
CA ASN A 136 23.92 18.27 14.04
C ASN A 136 22.73 17.59 13.34
N ILE A 137 21.78 17.07 14.11
CA ILE A 137 20.56 16.43 13.62
C ILE A 137 19.60 17.48 13.06
N ASN A 138 19.51 18.65 13.69
CA ASN A 138 18.66 19.77 13.27
C ASN A 138 19.08 20.33 11.90
N ASP A 139 20.36 20.25 11.57
CA ASP A 139 20.87 20.65 10.26
C ASP A 139 20.36 19.71 9.16
N ILE A 140 20.07 18.45 9.49
CA ILE A 140 19.57 17.43 8.56
C ILE A 140 18.04 17.39 8.59
N TYR A 141 17.46 17.06 9.75
CA TYR A 141 16.04 16.77 9.94
C TYR A 141 15.24 17.97 10.47
N GLY A 142 15.85 19.13 10.60
CA GLY A 142 15.16 20.32 11.09
C GLY A 142 14.84 20.31 12.58
N THR A 143 14.20 21.39 13.02
CA THR A 143 13.84 21.66 14.41
C THR A 143 12.33 21.58 14.61
N SER A 144 11.90 21.24 15.82
CA SER A 144 10.50 21.40 16.22
C SER A 144 10.31 22.63 17.10
N SER A 145 9.25 23.40 16.86
CA SER A 145 8.91 24.59 17.65
C SER A 145 8.66 24.29 19.14
N ASP A 146 8.25 23.07 19.44
CA ASP A 146 7.98 22.55 20.78
C ASP A 146 9.07 21.60 21.29
N ASN A 147 10.19 21.49 20.57
CA ASN A 147 11.27 20.53 20.82
C ASN A 147 10.81 19.06 20.95
N SER A 148 9.79 18.66 20.19
CA SER A 148 9.31 17.28 20.11
C SER A 148 10.08 16.45 19.07
N TYR A 149 10.58 15.29 19.49
CA TYR A 149 11.34 14.34 18.67
C TYR A 149 10.90 12.90 18.94
N ILE A 150 11.06 12.02 17.94
CA ILE A 150 10.92 10.58 18.12
C ILE A 150 12.32 9.99 18.34
N SER A 151 12.47 9.13 19.36
CA SER A 151 13.74 8.50 19.73
C SER A 151 13.52 7.03 20.17
N PRO A 152 14.11 6.02 19.48
CA PRO A 152 14.88 6.15 18.23
C PRO A 152 14.03 6.77 17.11
N GLY A 153 14.65 7.49 16.17
CA GLY A 153 13.93 8.16 15.10
C GLY A 153 13.28 7.16 14.16
N ILE A 154 12.02 7.37 13.77
CA ILE A 154 11.30 6.47 12.86
C ILE A 154 10.85 7.30 11.66
N ILE A 155 11.49 7.10 10.51
CA ILE A 155 11.20 7.90 9.30
C ILE A 155 10.19 7.23 8.36
N ASP A 156 9.88 5.96 8.60
CA ASP A 156 8.91 5.14 7.85
C ASP A 156 7.46 5.29 8.33
N LEU A 157 7.08 6.48 8.83
CA LEU A 157 5.70 6.77 9.27
C LEU A 157 4.83 7.35 8.14
N ASN A 158 5.18 7.06 6.88
CA ASN A 158 4.41 7.44 5.70
C ASN A 158 3.10 6.64 5.58
N LEU A 159 2.11 7.17 4.85
CA LEU A 159 0.78 6.55 4.74
C LEU A 159 0.81 5.17 4.09
N ASP A 160 1.75 4.92 3.17
CA ASP A 160 1.93 3.65 2.46
C ASP A 160 2.47 2.53 3.36
N ASN A 161 2.93 2.85 4.57
CA ASN A 161 3.36 1.87 5.57
C ASN A 161 2.25 1.50 6.57
N PHE A 162 1.00 1.88 6.29
CA PHE A 162 -0.17 1.54 7.08
C PHE A 162 -1.28 0.89 6.24
N PHE A 163 -1.91 -0.13 6.81
CA PHE A 163 -3.21 -0.61 6.37
C PHE A 163 -4.33 -0.10 7.28
N VAL A 164 -5.53 0.03 6.72
CA VAL A 164 -6.77 0.07 7.49
C VAL A 164 -7.38 -1.32 7.49
N ASP A 165 -7.52 -1.92 8.68
CA ASP A 165 -8.15 -3.23 8.82
C ASP A 165 -9.69 -3.15 8.75
N ASN A 166 -10.35 -4.30 8.80
CA ASN A 166 -11.80 -4.41 8.70
C ASN A 166 -12.56 -3.74 9.87
N ASN A 167 -11.87 -3.39 10.96
CA ASN A 167 -12.43 -2.69 12.11
C ASN A 167 -12.08 -1.19 12.11
N ASP A 168 -11.66 -0.65 10.95
CA ASP A 168 -11.17 0.72 10.77
C ASP A 168 -9.92 1.06 11.61
N LYS A 169 -9.15 0.07 12.09
CA LYS A 169 -7.91 0.32 12.86
C LYS A 169 -6.70 0.44 11.95
N LEU A 170 -5.73 1.26 12.35
CA LEU A 170 -4.46 1.35 11.63
C LEU A 170 -3.54 0.17 11.98
N VAL A 171 -2.95 -0.44 10.97
CA VAL A 171 -1.93 -1.48 11.12
C VAL A 171 -0.65 -1.04 10.45
N MET A 172 0.36 -0.71 11.25
CA MET A 172 1.69 -0.34 10.77
C MET A 172 2.47 -1.61 10.43
N PHE A 173 2.96 -1.72 9.20
CA PHE A 173 3.58 -2.97 8.72
C PHE A 173 5.02 -2.82 8.23
N ASP A 174 5.49 -1.60 7.95
CA ASP A 174 6.88 -1.35 7.62
C ASP A 174 7.50 -0.36 8.61
N TYR A 175 8.63 -0.75 9.19
CA TYR A 175 9.41 0.01 10.17
C TYR A 175 10.90 -0.32 9.99
N GLU A 176 11.30 -0.48 8.74
CA GLU A 176 12.66 -0.78 8.34
C GLU A 176 13.61 0.36 8.72
N TRP A 177 13.19 1.59 8.48
CA TRP A 177 14.02 2.76 8.73
C TRP A 177 13.74 3.39 10.11
N THR A 178 14.27 2.69 11.12
CA THR A 178 14.44 3.22 12.47
C THR A 178 15.90 3.60 12.69
N LEU A 179 16.15 4.87 12.97
CA LEU A 179 17.45 5.47 13.18
C LEU A 179 17.80 5.49 14.66
N TYR A 180 19.06 5.24 15.00
CA TYR A 180 19.53 5.42 16.37
C TYR A 180 19.40 6.89 16.82
N GLN A 181 19.62 7.81 15.89
CA GLN A 181 19.47 9.24 16.11
C GLN A 181 17.98 9.64 16.20
N PRO A 182 17.64 10.60 17.05
CA PRO A 182 16.31 11.16 17.09
C PRO A 182 15.96 11.96 15.84
N VAL A 183 14.67 12.06 15.55
CA VAL A 183 14.15 12.79 14.39
C VAL A 183 13.04 13.74 14.81
N CYS A 184 13.06 14.95 14.26
CA CYS A 184 12.06 15.98 14.53
C CYS A 184 10.67 15.57 14.03
N VAL A 185 9.66 15.73 14.89
CA VAL A 185 8.25 15.42 14.56
C VAL A 185 7.76 16.20 13.34
N ASN A 186 8.11 17.49 13.24
CA ASN A 186 7.68 18.31 12.10
C ASN A 186 8.28 17.83 10.78
N TYR A 187 9.50 17.28 10.79
CA TYR A 187 10.07 16.68 9.59
C TYR A 187 9.30 15.44 9.17
N ILE A 188 8.96 14.55 10.10
CA ILE A 188 8.19 13.34 9.80
C ILE A 188 6.82 13.72 9.23
N LYS A 189 6.10 14.67 9.85
CA LYS A 189 4.82 15.16 9.34
C LYS A 189 4.92 15.81 7.95
N SER A 190 6.02 16.52 7.69
CA SER A 190 6.29 17.10 6.36
C SER A 190 6.58 16.02 5.33
N ARG A 191 7.35 14.98 5.70
CA ARG A 191 7.62 13.81 4.86
C ARG A 191 6.33 13.10 4.47
N VAL A 192 5.43 12.81 5.42
CA VAL A 192 4.13 12.15 5.16
C VAL A 192 3.35 12.88 4.06
N LEU A 193 3.22 14.20 4.20
CA LEU A 193 2.44 15.00 3.25
C LEU A 193 3.13 15.15 1.90
N TYR A 194 4.42 15.47 1.89
CA TYR A 194 5.15 15.68 0.63
C TYR A 194 5.24 14.38 -0.16
N TYR A 195 5.54 13.26 0.49
CA TYR A 195 5.64 11.95 -0.14
C TYR A 195 4.33 11.56 -0.83
N LEU A 196 3.21 11.63 -0.11
CA LEU A 196 1.86 11.40 -0.66
C LEU A 196 1.62 12.27 -1.90
N LEU A 197 1.85 13.59 -1.80
CA LEU A 197 1.42 14.53 -2.83
C LEU A 197 2.35 14.54 -4.05
N ALA A 198 3.65 14.28 -3.86
CA ALA A 198 4.63 14.16 -4.94
C ALA A 198 4.38 12.90 -5.77
N GLN A 199 4.15 11.75 -5.13
CA GLN A 199 3.84 10.51 -5.85
C GLN A 199 2.54 10.59 -6.64
N ARG A 200 1.59 11.41 -6.16
CA ARG A 200 0.25 11.53 -6.75
C ARG A 200 0.10 12.75 -7.66
N TYR A 201 1.15 13.55 -7.88
CA TYR A 201 1.08 14.78 -8.67
C TYR A 201 0.41 14.57 -10.03
N ASN A 202 0.87 13.59 -10.83
CA ASN A 202 0.33 13.37 -12.18
C ASN A 202 -1.16 12.99 -12.17
N ALA A 203 -1.61 12.27 -11.15
CA ALA A 203 -3.00 11.86 -11.05
C ALA A 203 -3.89 13.00 -10.52
N LEU A 204 -3.40 13.75 -9.53
CA LEU A 204 -4.05 14.98 -9.06
C LEU A 204 -4.13 16.02 -10.18
N ALA A 205 -3.13 16.06 -11.06
CA ALA A 205 -3.09 16.96 -12.20
C ALA A 205 -4.12 16.66 -13.28
N GLN A 206 -4.79 15.50 -13.21
CA GLN A 206 -5.82 15.10 -14.16
C GLN A 206 -7.23 15.27 -13.61
N ILE A 207 -7.38 15.67 -12.33
CA ILE A 207 -8.70 15.88 -11.73
C ILE A 207 -9.33 17.11 -12.39
N PRO A 208 -10.45 16.95 -13.14
CA PRO A 208 -11.18 18.09 -13.67
C PRO A 208 -11.68 18.92 -12.49
N ASN A 209 -11.45 20.23 -12.51
CA ASN A 209 -12.02 21.07 -11.46
C ASN A 209 -12.38 22.47 -11.94
N ASP A 210 -13.61 22.87 -11.62
CA ASP A 210 -14.14 24.22 -11.74
C ASP A 210 -14.45 24.85 -10.35
N LYS A 211 -14.50 24.04 -9.28
CA LYS A 211 -15.04 24.44 -7.96
C LYS A 211 -14.12 24.24 -6.76
N HIS A 212 -13.07 23.43 -6.84
CA HIS A 212 -12.12 23.23 -5.75
C HIS A 212 -10.70 23.57 -6.19
N GLY A 213 -10.13 24.61 -5.56
CA GLY A 213 -8.79 25.09 -5.87
C GLY A 213 -7.70 24.13 -5.38
N PHE A 214 -6.63 24.06 -6.17
CA PHE A 214 -5.37 23.47 -5.75
C PHE A 214 -4.33 24.56 -5.54
N THR A 215 -3.46 24.32 -4.58
CA THR A 215 -2.22 25.05 -4.39
C THR A 215 -1.09 24.21 -5.00
N LEU A 216 -0.51 24.70 -6.09
CA LEU A 216 0.71 24.15 -6.66
C LEU A 216 1.89 24.67 -5.86
N ILE A 217 2.72 23.74 -5.40
CA ILE A 217 4.04 24.04 -4.84
C ILE A 217 5.06 23.43 -5.78
N ASP A 218 5.91 24.27 -6.36
CA ASP A 218 7.06 23.87 -7.16
C ASP A 218 8.31 24.08 -6.31
N SER A 219 9.08 23.01 -6.08
CA SER A 219 10.34 23.01 -5.33
C SER A 219 11.58 23.11 -6.23
N GLY A 220 11.38 23.14 -7.56
CA GLY A 220 12.41 23.03 -8.59
C GLY A 220 12.90 21.61 -8.82
N GLN A 221 12.74 20.72 -7.84
CA GLN A 221 13.03 19.28 -7.96
C GLN A 221 11.74 18.52 -8.32
N ASP A 222 10.67 18.76 -7.57
CA ASP A 222 9.35 18.19 -7.83
C ASP A 222 8.27 19.27 -7.77
N LYS A 223 7.09 18.87 -8.24
CA LYS A 223 5.86 19.63 -8.09
C LYS A 223 4.87 18.82 -7.27
N ILE A 224 4.16 19.48 -6.37
CA ILE A 224 3.05 18.88 -5.63
C ILE A 224 1.79 19.73 -5.80
N LEU A 225 0.66 19.07 -6.01
CA LEU A 225 -0.66 19.70 -6.03
C LEU A 225 -1.35 19.40 -4.72
N VAL A 226 -1.70 20.44 -3.97
CA VAL A 226 -2.31 20.30 -2.65
C VAL A 226 -3.73 20.85 -2.71
N PRO A 227 -4.78 20.07 -2.41
CA PRO A 227 -6.11 20.63 -2.27
C PRO A 227 -6.11 21.78 -1.27
N ASP A 228 -6.80 22.88 -1.57
CA ASP A 228 -6.72 24.11 -0.77
C ASP A 228 -7.11 23.93 0.70
N LYS A 229 -8.09 23.05 0.98
CA LYS A 229 -8.50 22.70 2.35
C LYS A 229 -7.36 22.03 3.12
N LEU A 230 -6.62 21.12 2.47
CA LEU A 230 -5.44 20.46 3.05
C LEU A 230 -4.27 21.44 3.19
N PHE A 231 -4.00 22.25 2.17
CA PHE A 231 -2.92 23.25 2.22
C PHE A 231 -3.13 24.24 3.38
N SER A 232 -4.35 24.72 3.58
CA SER A 232 -4.68 25.66 4.65
C SER A 232 -4.43 25.07 6.03
N LEU A 233 -4.81 23.80 6.23
CA LEU A 233 -4.61 23.09 7.49
C LEU A 233 -3.15 22.75 7.76
N TYR A 234 -2.41 22.32 6.72
CA TYR A 234 -1.06 21.78 6.86
C TYR A 234 0.05 22.72 6.39
N LYS A 235 -0.25 24.01 6.20
CA LYS A 235 0.68 25.03 5.69
C LYS A 235 2.04 25.03 6.40
N LYS A 236 2.05 24.80 7.73
CA LYS A 236 3.29 24.70 8.53
C LYS A 236 4.24 23.63 8.00
N TYR A 237 3.72 22.47 7.63
CA TYR A 237 4.49 21.32 7.15
C TYR A 237 4.84 21.41 5.65
N LEU A 238 4.10 22.25 4.91
CA LEU A 238 4.31 22.51 3.48
C LEU A 238 5.00 23.86 3.20
N SER A 239 5.58 24.47 4.24
CA SER A 239 6.30 25.74 4.11
C SER A 239 7.60 25.57 3.32
N LYS A 240 8.13 26.69 2.82
CA LYS A 240 9.44 26.74 2.15
C LYS A 240 10.53 26.03 2.94
N ASP A 241 10.63 26.33 4.23
CA ASP A 241 11.69 25.78 5.09
C ASP A 241 11.46 24.30 5.38
N SER A 242 10.20 23.89 5.61
CA SER A 242 9.84 22.49 5.87
C SER A 242 10.15 21.60 4.67
N ILE A 243 9.76 22.03 3.46
CA ILE A 243 10.00 21.27 2.22
C ILE A 243 11.49 21.24 1.88
N LYS A 244 12.21 22.37 2.03
CA LYS A 244 13.66 22.40 1.79
C LYS A 244 14.39 21.39 2.68
N LYS A 245 14.09 21.39 3.98
CA LYS A 245 14.69 20.46 4.94
C LYS A 245 14.32 19.01 4.63
N TYR A 246 13.06 18.76 4.28
CA TYR A 246 12.62 17.44 3.85
C TYR A 246 13.45 16.93 2.66
N LEU A 247 13.56 17.72 1.58
CA LEU A 247 14.31 17.35 0.38
C LEU A 247 15.80 17.14 0.67
N GLN A 248 16.39 17.96 1.56
CA GLN A 248 17.78 17.81 1.99
C GLN A 248 18.01 16.51 2.76
N ALA A 249 17.18 16.23 3.77
CA ALA A 249 17.25 15.00 4.53
C ALA A 249 16.98 13.77 3.65
N GLU A 250 16.02 13.86 2.73
CA GLU A 250 15.70 12.76 1.82
C GLU A 250 16.84 12.46 0.86
N ALA A 251 17.50 13.49 0.31
CA ALA A 251 18.68 13.27 -0.52
C ALA A 251 19.81 12.57 0.25
N ILE A 252 20.10 13.02 1.48
CA ILE A 252 21.10 12.40 2.36
C ILE A 252 20.73 10.94 2.68
N PHE A 253 19.46 10.70 2.98
CA PHE A 253 18.96 9.37 3.29
C PHE A 253 19.04 8.44 2.08
N GLN A 254 18.60 8.89 0.90
CA GLN A 254 18.68 8.08 -0.33
C GLN A 254 20.14 7.75 -0.68
N ASP A 255 21.07 8.69 -0.56
CA ASP A 255 22.50 8.43 -0.78
C ASP A 255 23.05 7.40 0.23
N TYR A 256 22.66 7.49 1.50
CA TYR A 256 23.00 6.52 2.54
C TYR A 256 22.48 5.11 2.23
N VAL A 257 21.27 5.01 1.66
CA VAL A 257 20.61 3.73 1.35
C VAL A 257 21.13 3.12 0.06
N THR A 258 21.46 3.89 -0.98
CA THR A 258 21.82 3.35 -2.31
C THR A 258 23.32 3.26 -2.58
N ASN A 259 24.18 3.78 -1.68
CA ASN A 259 25.63 3.87 -1.88
C ASN A 259 26.04 4.67 -3.13
N ASN A 260 25.24 5.67 -3.50
CA ASN A 260 25.70 6.67 -4.45
C ASN A 260 26.82 7.47 -3.77
N GLN A 261 28.08 7.09 -4.01
CA GLN A 261 29.27 7.87 -3.62
C GLN A 261 29.37 9.22 -4.39
N ALA A 262 28.24 9.77 -4.85
CA ALA A 262 28.15 11.12 -5.36
C ALA A 262 28.12 12.10 -4.19
N THR A 263 29.26 12.20 -3.49
CA THR A 263 29.80 13.40 -2.83
C THR A 263 28.87 14.21 -1.93
N ASN A 264 29.34 14.48 -0.69
CA ASN A 264 29.06 15.69 0.11
C ASN A 264 28.20 16.73 -0.62
N THR A 265 26.92 16.83 -0.24
CA THR A 265 26.00 17.88 -0.67
C THR A 265 25.93 18.06 -2.19
N LYS A 266 25.16 17.22 -2.91
CA LYS A 266 24.47 17.74 -4.09
C LYS A 266 23.76 19.02 -3.65
N LYS A 267 24.21 20.18 -4.13
CA LYS A 267 23.51 21.44 -3.92
C LYS A 267 22.13 21.24 -4.54
N ILE A 268 21.13 20.93 -3.71
CA ILE A 268 19.76 20.83 -4.16
C ILE A 268 19.41 22.20 -4.71
N HIS A 269 19.19 22.26 -6.03
CA HIS A 269 18.62 23.43 -6.66
C HIS A 269 17.17 23.51 -6.18
N PHE A 270 16.97 24.31 -5.13
CA PHE A 270 15.70 24.50 -4.48
C PHE A 270 15.13 25.85 -4.88
N ASN A 271 14.06 25.82 -5.65
CA ASN A 271 13.29 27.00 -6.00
C ASN A 271 11.88 26.80 -5.43
N TYR A 272 11.45 27.65 -4.51
CA TYR A 272 10.13 27.52 -3.91
C TYR A 272 9.19 28.56 -4.47
N SER A 273 8.18 28.10 -5.18
CA SER A 273 7.07 28.94 -5.62
C SER A 273 5.74 28.30 -5.27
N ILE A 274 4.76 29.16 -4.97
CA ILE A 274 3.39 28.75 -4.71
C ILE A 274 2.51 29.48 -5.73
N SER A 275 1.63 28.75 -6.39
CA SER A 275 0.58 29.33 -7.22
C SER A 275 -0.75 28.64 -6.98
N LYS A 276 -1.83 29.38 -7.18
CA LYS A 276 -3.17 28.80 -7.23
C LYS A 276 -3.42 28.28 -8.63
N VAL A 277 -3.93 27.07 -8.71
CA VAL A 277 -4.34 26.43 -9.96
C VAL A 277 -5.83 26.11 -9.85
N THR A 278 -6.61 26.69 -10.75
CA THR A 278 -8.04 26.42 -10.89
C THR A 278 -8.29 25.14 -11.67
N SER A 279 -7.35 24.75 -12.54
CA SER A 279 -7.29 23.43 -13.15
C SER A 279 -5.80 23.10 -13.39
N PRO A 280 -5.26 22.00 -12.84
CA PRO A 280 -4.01 21.50 -13.37
C PRO A 280 -4.27 21.09 -14.82
N ASN A 281 -3.56 21.73 -15.74
CA ASN A 281 -3.67 21.47 -17.18
C ASN A 281 -3.72 19.94 -17.39
N PRO A 282 -4.81 19.37 -17.93
CA PRO A 282 -4.73 18.03 -18.38
C PRO A 282 -3.83 18.08 -19.61
N VAL A 283 -2.54 17.76 -19.41
CA VAL A 283 -1.79 17.16 -20.49
C VAL A 283 -2.47 15.82 -20.69
N PHE A 284 -3.58 15.80 -21.41
CA PHE A 284 -4.13 14.60 -21.98
C PHE A 284 -3.09 14.22 -23.04
N PRO A 285 -2.25 13.19 -22.84
CA PRO A 285 -1.62 12.60 -24.00
C PRO A 285 -2.78 12.11 -24.88
N GLU A 286 -2.68 12.30 -26.20
CA GLU A 286 -3.58 11.75 -27.23
C GLU A 286 -3.97 10.26 -27.00
N ARG A 287 -3.22 9.57 -26.13
CA ARG A 287 -3.51 8.28 -25.53
C ARG A 287 -4.87 8.14 -24.84
N PHE A 288 -5.47 9.14 -24.19
CA PHE A 288 -6.71 8.91 -23.42
C PHE A 288 -7.90 8.61 -24.34
N ASP A 289 -8.09 9.40 -25.41
CA ASP A 289 -9.13 9.10 -26.40
C ASP A 289 -8.88 7.76 -27.08
N ALA A 290 -7.60 7.42 -27.35
CA ALA A 290 -7.23 6.10 -27.87
C ALA A 290 -7.56 4.97 -26.87
N LEU A 291 -7.31 5.17 -25.58
CA LEU A 291 -7.63 4.22 -24.50
C LEU A 291 -9.15 4.07 -24.31
N GLN A 292 -9.90 5.17 -24.37
CA GLN A 292 -11.36 5.15 -24.27
C GLN A 292 -11.96 4.42 -25.46
N ASN A 293 -11.51 4.71 -26.68
CA ASN A 293 -11.92 3.99 -27.88
C ASN A 293 -11.58 2.49 -27.82
N GLN A 294 -10.40 2.14 -27.27
CA GLN A 294 -10.03 0.73 -27.03
C GLN A 294 -10.94 0.07 -25.99
N PHE A 295 -11.26 0.77 -24.91
CA PHE A 295 -12.15 0.28 -23.86
C PHE A 295 -13.56 0.02 -24.41
N ASP A 296 -14.12 0.97 -25.16
CA ASP A 296 -15.44 0.85 -25.76
C ASP A 296 -15.48 -0.30 -26.78
N ALA A 297 -14.41 -0.48 -27.57
CA ALA A 297 -14.29 -1.61 -28.49
C ALA A 297 -14.26 -2.97 -27.76
N LEU A 298 -13.49 -3.07 -26.67
CA LEU A 298 -13.43 -4.26 -25.82
C LEU A 298 -14.77 -4.56 -25.15
N GLN A 299 -15.47 -3.53 -24.65
CA GLN A 299 -16.77 -3.68 -24.03
C GLN A 299 -17.82 -4.18 -25.03
N ASN A 300 -17.82 -3.65 -26.26
CA ASN A 300 -18.70 -4.11 -27.34
C ASN A 300 -18.39 -5.57 -27.73
N GLN A 301 -17.12 -5.94 -27.83
CA GLN A 301 -16.70 -7.31 -28.12
C GLN A 301 -17.16 -8.28 -27.01
N PHE A 302 -17.00 -7.89 -25.74
CA PHE A 302 -17.42 -8.70 -24.60
C PHE A 302 -18.94 -8.88 -24.58
N THR A 303 -19.70 -7.81 -24.79
CA THR A 303 -21.17 -7.84 -24.85
C THR A 303 -21.66 -8.73 -25.99
N GLY A 304 -21.02 -8.65 -27.16
CA GLY A 304 -21.30 -9.55 -28.29
C GLY A 304 -21.05 -11.01 -27.94
N LYS A 305 -19.93 -11.33 -27.30
CA LYS A 305 -19.60 -12.71 -26.90
C LYS A 305 -20.55 -13.26 -25.84
N VAL A 306 -20.98 -12.43 -24.88
CA VAL A 306 -22.00 -12.81 -23.89
C VAL A 306 -23.34 -13.12 -24.58
N SER A 307 -23.75 -12.30 -25.55
CA SER A 307 -24.97 -12.55 -26.32
C SER A 307 -24.91 -13.86 -27.12
N GLU A 308 -23.77 -14.15 -27.74
CA GLU A 308 -23.53 -15.40 -28.47
C GLU A 308 -23.62 -16.62 -27.54
N LEU A 309 -22.94 -16.55 -26.39
CA LEU A 309 -22.96 -17.62 -25.38
C LEU A 309 -24.37 -17.87 -24.83
N ASN A 310 -25.14 -16.81 -24.58
CA ASN A 310 -26.53 -16.94 -24.12
C ASN A 310 -27.41 -17.63 -25.16
N SER A 311 -27.20 -17.37 -26.46
CA SER A 311 -27.90 -18.07 -27.55
C SER A 311 -27.54 -19.57 -27.58
N VAL A 312 -26.26 -19.90 -27.43
CA VAL A 312 -25.81 -21.30 -27.36
C VAL A 312 -26.42 -22.03 -26.16
N ILE A 313 -26.44 -21.38 -24.98
CA ILE A 313 -27.05 -21.94 -23.77
C ILE A 313 -28.55 -22.20 -23.98
N ALA A 314 -29.27 -21.24 -24.58
CA ALA A 314 -30.70 -21.40 -24.86
C ALA A 314 -30.98 -22.60 -25.78
N ASN A 315 -30.20 -22.76 -26.85
CA ASN A 315 -30.33 -23.90 -27.76
C ASN A 315 -30.04 -25.23 -27.06
N GLN A 316 -28.98 -25.29 -26.25
CA GLN A 316 -28.65 -26.50 -25.48
C GLN A 316 -29.73 -26.85 -24.45
N GLN A 317 -30.36 -25.86 -23.82
CA GLN A 317 -31.48 -26.08 -22.90
C GLN A 317 -32.71 -26.66 -23.62
N GLU A 318 -32.97 -26.21 -24.85
CA GLU A 318 -34.03 -26.77 -25.68
C GLU A 318 -33.75 -28.24 -26.02
N ASP A 319 -32.52 -28.56 -26.44
CA ASP A 319 -32.12 -29.94 -26.76
C ASP A 319 -32.19 -30.87 -25.53
N ILE A 320 -31.73 -30.40 -24.36
CA ILE A 320 -31.85 -31.14 -23.10
C ILE A 320 -33.33 -31.40 -22.78
N SER A 321 -34.21 -30.43 -23.02
CA SER A 321 -35.64 -30.59 -22.78
C SER A 321 -36.27 -31.63 -23.72
N LYS A 322 -35.87 -31.64 -25.00
CA LYS A 322 -36.28 -32.68 -25.97
C LYS A 322 -35.80 -34.06 -25.55
N LEU A 323 -34.53 -34.19 -25.16
CA LEU A 323 -33.96 -35.46 -24.70
C LEU A 323 -34.67 -35.97 -23.43
N ARG A 324 -34.97 -35.09 -22.46
CA ARG A 324 -35.76 -35.45 -21.27
C ARG A 324 -37.15 -35.96 -21.63
N ALA A 325 -37.83 -35.35 -22.60
CA ALA A 325 -39.13 -35.82 -23.07
C ALA A 325 -39.03 -37.20 -23.72
N ILE A 326 -37.99 -37.46 -24.53
CA ILE A 326 -37.74 -38.77 -25.13
C ILE A 326 -37.47 -39.82 -24.06
N ILE A 327 -36.60 -39.54 -23.08
CA ILE A 327 -36.32 -40.45 -21.97
C ILE A 327 -37.60 -40.77 -21.21
N SER A 328 -38.41 -39.75 -20.87
CA SER A 328 -39.68 -39.95 -20.17
C SER A 328 -40.65 -40.84 -20.96
N ASN A 329 -40.72 -40.68 -22.29
CA ASN A 329 -41.53 -41.54 -23.16
C ASN A 329 -41.02 -42.99 -23.17
N ILE A 330 -39.71 -43.20 -23.22
CA ILE A 330 -39.10 -44.53 -23.16
C ILE A 330 -39.38 -45.19 -21.81
N GLU A 331 -39.14 -44.49 -20.71
CA GLU A 331 -39.40 -44.96 -19.34
C GLU A 331 -40.88 -45.34 -19.13
N ASN A 332 -41.78 -44.59 -19.76
CA ASN A 332 -43.21 -44.86 -19.68
C ASN A 332 -43.71 -45.95 -20.61
N SER A 333 -42.91 -46.37 -21.59
CA SER A 333 -43.29 -47.41 -22.54
C SER A 333 -43.50 -48.77 -21.86
N ARG A 334 -44.44 -49.55 -22.41
CA ARG A 334 -44.77 -50.88 -21.92
C ARG A 334 -43.56 -51.83 -21.98
N SER A 335 -42.78 -51.75 -23.06
CA SER A 335 -41.58 -52.57 -23.28
C SER A 335 -40.49 -52.27 -22.25
N TYR A 336 -40.22 -51.00 -21.96
CA TYR A 336 -39.24 -50.62 -20.92
C TYR A 336 -39.70 -51.07 -19.52
N LYS A 337 -40.98 -50.84 -19.17
CA LYS A 337 -41.55 -51.30 -17.89
C LYS A 337 -41.47 -52.83 -17.73
N LEU A 338 -41.67 -53.58 -18.81
CA LEU A 338 -41.52 -55.03 -18.83
C LEU A 338 -40.07 -55.47 -18.63
N LEU A 339 -39.12 -54.84 -19.35
CA LEU A 339 -37.68 -55.07 -19.21
C LEU A 339 -37.15 -54.71 -17.81
N ALA A 340 -37.61 -53.59 -17.24
CA ALA A 340 -37.25 -53.16 -15.90
C ALA A 340 -37.77 -54.14 -14.83
N ARG A 341 -39.01 -54.66 -14.99
CA ARG A 341 -39.53 -55.75 -14.15
C ARG A 341 -38.71 -57.02 -14.30
N TYR A 342 -38.39 -57.42 -15.54
CA TYR A 342 -37.59 -58.61 -15.80
C TYR A 342 -36.17 -58.51 -15.21
N ARG A 343 -35.50 -57.35 -15.32
CA ARG A 343 -34.21 -57.09 -14.66
C ARG A 343 -34.33 -57.09 -13.14
N GLY A 344 -35.31 -56.40 -12.56
CA GLY A 344 -35.51 -56.39 -11.11
C GLY A 344 -35.88 -57.76 -10.53
N VAL A 345 -36.48 -58.64 -11.34
CA VAL A 345 -36.70 -60.06 -11.01
C VAL A 345 -35.41 -60.86 -11.17
N LYS A 346 -34.63 -60.62 -12.23
CA LYS A 346 -33.33 -61.26 -12.47
C LYS A 346 -32.30 -60.93 -11.38
N ASP A 347 -32.22 -59.68 -10.94
CA ASP A 347 -31.33 -59.21 -9.86
C ASP A 347 -31.75 -59.74 -8.48
N LYS A 348 -32.99 -60.21 -8.33
CA LYS A 348 -33.50 -60.86 -7.11
C LYS A 348 -33.39 -62.38 -7.12
N ILE A 349 -33.29 -63.00 -8.30
CA ILE A 349 -33.32 -64.47 -8.47
C ILE A 349 -31.94 -65.03 -8.80
N LEU A 350 -31.03 -64.26 -9.42
CA LEU A 350 -29.66 -64.69 -9.68
C LEU A 350 -28.73 -64.13 -8.59
N PRO A 351 -28.06 -65.00 -7.79
CA PRO A 351 -26.98 -64.57 -6.91
C PRO A 351 -25.84 -63.95 -7.73
N LYS A 352 -25.09 -63.02 -7.13
CA LYS A 352 -23.82 -62.53 -7.68
C LYS A 352 -22.85 -63.67 -7.94
#